data_AF-A0A2G5EQJ2-F1
#
_entry.id   AF-A0A2G5EQJ2-F1
#
_cell.length_a   1.000
_cell.length_b   1.000
_cell.length_c   1.000
_cell.angle_alpha   90.00
_cell.angle_beta   90.00
_cell.angle_gamma   90.00
#
_symmetry.space_group_name_H-M   'P 1'
#
loop_
_entity.id
_entity.type
_entity.pdbx_description
1 polymer ?
#
loop_
_entity_poly.entity_id
_entity_poly.type
_entity_poly.pdbx_seq_one_letter_code
_entity_poly.pdbx_strand_id
1 'polypeptide(L)'
;MATTRSTRMVSLLIIWCLSWISCIMAYRPGDVVPMSKMGQYHSSRTVWLDMIGRQCPIFGVNREVLIRIEKPTGYTGADPYKISFQVGREKYIIPWLLLINRKSSEVPMIDVHLRYSGSDLHGVTAKVLDMPHHYVEIHPDISKQFWDAQQWPKHVLVRYTWEEQSEIDVAGGFYVLFGSGLMLSFILAIYVLQSSRDKLARFVRETVAESSLPGGGVAKVE
;
A
#
# COMPACT_ATOMS: atom_id res chain seq x y z
N MET A 1 -28.26 42.84 -12.06
CA MET A 1 -28.06 41.86 -13.15
C MET A 1 -26.61 41.37 -13.33
N ALA A 2 -25.59 41.99 -12.71
CA ALA A 2 -24.18 41.59 -12.86
C ALA A 2 -23.71 40.45 -11.92
N THR A 3 -24.34 40.28 -10.77
CA THR A 3 -23.94 39.30 -9.74
C THR A 3 -24.20 37.84 -10.14
N THR A 4 -25.29 37.55 -10.84
CA THR A 4 -25.66 36.20 -11.29
C THR A 4 -24.77 35.63 -12.40
N ARG A 5 -24.07 36.49 -13.16
CA ARG A 5 -23.17 36.07 -14.24
C ARG A 5 -21.83 35.55 -13.71
N SER A 6 -21.33 36.15 -12.62
CA SER A 6 -20.10 35.75 -11.94
C SER A 6 -20.24 34.38 -11.25
N THR A 7 -21.35 34.15 -10.54
CA THR A 7 -21.61 32.86 -9.86
C THR A 7 -21.76 31.69 -10.85
N ARG A 8 -22.34 31.94 -12.03
CA ARG A 8 -22.45 30.93 -13.10
C ARG A 8 -21.10 30.60 -13.74
N MET A 9 -20.22 31.58 -13.93
CA MET A 9 -18.85 31.32 -14.42
C MET A 9 -18.02 30.52 -13.41
N VAL A 10 -18.09 30.85 -12.12
CA VAL A 10 -17.40 30.11 -11.06
C VAL A 10 -17.92 28.67 -10.96
N SER A 11 -19.23 28.47 -11.04
CA SER A 11 -19.83 27.13 -11.02
C SER A 11 -19.43 26.28 -12.25
N LEU A 12 -19.41 26.88 -13.45
CA LEU A 12 -18.93 26.21 -14.65
C LEU A 12 -17.44 25.84 -14.57
N LEU A 13 -16.61 26.71 -13.99
CA LEU A 13 -15.18 26.46 -13.80
C LEU A 13 -14.94 25.33 -12.77
N ILE A 14 -15.74 25.28 -11.69
CA ILE A 14 -15.72 24.19 -10.71
C ILE A 14 -16.16 22.87 -11.35
N ILE A 15 -17.23 22.86 -12.17
CA ILE A 15 -17.68 21.66 -12.90
C ILE A 15 -16.61 21.18 -13.89
N TRP A 16 -15.88 22.11 -14.53
CA TRP A 16 -14.79 21.79 -15.46
C TRP A 16 -13.55 21.26 -14.74
N CYS A 17 -13.22 21.78 -13.55
CA CYS A 17 -12.17 21.22 -12.69
C CYS A 17 -12.56 19.84 -12.14
N LEU A 18 -13.81 19.64 -11.74
CA LEU A 18 -14.32 18.36 -11.22
C LEU A 18 -14.37 17.28 -12.31
N SER A 19 -14.63 17.63 -13.57
CA SER A 19 -14.63 16.67 -14.68
C SER A 19 -13.23 16.18 -15.06
N TRP A 20 -12.17 16.90 -14.69
CA TRP A 20 -10.78 16.50 -14.90
C TRP A 20 -10.23 15.55 -13.81
N ILE A 21 -10.91 15.43 -12.66
CA ILE A 21 -10.48 14.53 -11.56
C ILE A 21 -10.55 13.05 -12.00
N SER A 22 -11.49 12.71 -12.90
CA SER A 22 -11.67 11.33 -13.41
C SER A 22 -10.49 10.82 -14.27
N CYS A 23 -9.53 11.68 -14.63
CA CYS A 23 -8.37 11.31 -15.44
C CYS A 23 -7.14 10.87 -14.62
N ILE A 24 -7.21 10.87 -13.29
CA ILE A 24 -6.06 10.59 -12.40
C ILE A 24 -6.16 9.18 -11.81
N MET A 25 -6.46 8.17 -12.63
CA MET A 25 -6.35 6.77 -12.21
C MET A 25 -5.19 6.10 -12.96
N ALA A 26 -4.21 5.57 -12.23
CA ALA A 26 -3.07 4.88 -12.84
C ALA A 26 -3.47 3.51 -13.39
N TYR A 27 -4.17 2.70 -12.59
CA TYR A 27 -4.67 1.37 -12.97
C TYR A 27 -6.11 1.16 -12.49
N ARG A 28 -6.87 0.40 -13.29
CA ARG A 28 -8.16 -0.16 -12.90
C ARG A 28 -8.01 -1.65 -12.63
N PRO A 29 -8.88 -2.24 -11.76
CA PRO A 29 -8.91 -3.68 -11.59
C PRO A 29 -9.08 -4.39 -12.93
N GLY A 30 -8.19 -5.33 -13.25
CA GLY A 30 -8.15 -6.01 -14.54
C GLY A 30 -7.19 -5.42 -15.58
N ASP A 31 -6.60 -4.24 -15.33
CA ASP A 31 -5.61 -3.67 -16.24
C ASP A 31 -4.29 -4.46 -16.20
N VAL A 32 -3.65 -4.58 -17.36
CA VAL A 32 -2.32 -5.19 -17.44
C VAL A 32 -1.28 -4.21 -16.94
N VAL A 33 -0.51 -4.63 -15.94
CA VAL A 33 0.61 -3.85 -15.42
C VAL A 33 1.86 -4.17 -16.25
N PRO A 34 2.41 -3.20 -17.00
CA PRO A 34 3.57 -3.46 -17.87
C PRO A 34 4.74 -4.00 -17.08
N MET A 35 5.40 -5.03 -17.62
CA MET A 35 6.53 -5.67 -16.98
C MET A 35 7.55 -6.10 -18.03
N SER A 36 8.82 -5.94 -17.68
CA SER A 36 9.97 -6.29 -18.52
C SER A 36 10.95 -7.13 -17.71
N LYS A 37 11.74 -7.97 -18.37
CA LYS A 37 12.69 -8.88 -17.73
C LYS A 37 14.07 -8.77 -18.32
N MET A 38 15.08 -9.03 -17.49
CA MET A 38 16.48 -9.11 -17.89
C MET A 38 17.13 -10.32 -17.24
N GLY A 39 17.93 -11.07 -17.99
CA GLY A 39 18.73 -12.18 -17.50
C GLY A 39 20.19 -11.80 -17.31
N GLN A 40 20.87 -12.49 -16.39
CA GLN A 40 22.31 -12.42 -16.23
C GLN A 40 22.90 -13.83 -16.06
N TYR A 41 23.95 -14.11 -16.82
CA TYR A 41 24.75 -15.33 -16.73
C TYR A 41 26.22 -14.97 -16.94
N HIS A 42 27.12 -15.46 -16.09
CA HIS A 42 28.57 -15.20 -16.21
C HIS A 42 28.88 -13.70 -16.39
N SER A 43 28.26 -12.84 -15.58
CA SER A 43 28.33 -11.36 -15.67
C SER A 43 27.81 -10.73 -16.97
N SER A 44 27.54 -11.50 -18.02
CA SER A 44 26.86 -11.06 -19.24
C SER A 44 25.37 -10.87 -18.97
N ARG A 45 24.84 -9.72 -19.39
CA ARG A 45 23.43 -9.33 -19.19
C ARG A 45 22.73 -9.28 -20.53
N THR A 46 21.50 -9.78 -20.57
CA THR A 46 20.62 -9.52 -21.72
C THR A 46 20.11 -8.09 -21.68
N VAL A 47 19.58 -7.60 -22.79
CA VAL A 47 18.80 -6.36 -22.79
C VAL A 47 17.50 -6.58 -22.01
N TRP A 48 16.90 -5.50 -21.50
CA TRP A 48 15.52 -5.53 -21.01
C TRP A 48 14.58 -5.92 -22.14
N LEU A 49 13.78 -6.94 -21.89
CA LEU A 49 12.79 -7.45 -22.83
C LEU A 49 11.41 -7.28 -22.23
N ASP A 50 10.52 -6.60 -22.96
CA ASP A 50 9.13 -6.47 -22.57
C ASP A 50 8.44 -7.82 -22.59
N MET A 51 7.65 -8.07 -21.55
CA MET A 51 6.86 -9.29 -21.46
C MET A 51 5.54 -9.12 -22.20
N ILE A 52 5.03 -10.22 -22.75
CA ILE A 52 3.72 -10.26 -23.38
C ILE A 52 2.67 -10.02 -22.30
N GLY A 53 1.62 -9.24 -22.60
CA GLY A 53 0.60 -8.86 -21.60
C GLY A 53 -0.06 -10.03 -20.86
N ARG A 54 -0.10 -11.24 -21.46
CA ARG A 54 -0.59 -12.45 -20.78
C ARG A 54 0.32 -12.94 -19.66
N GLN A 55 1.62 -12.68 -19.73
CA GLN A 55 2.62 -12.99 -18.71
C GLN A 55 2.75 -11.88 -17.67
N CYS A 56 2.28 -10.67 -17.98
CA CYS A 56 2.30 -9.57 -17.03
C CYS A 56 1.28 -9.75 -15.89
N PRO A 57 1.55 -9.12 -14.72
CA PRO A 57 0.57 -9.05 -13.66
C PRO A 57 -0.67 -8.27 -14.09
N ILE A 58 -1.83 -8.69 -13.60
CA ILE A 58 -3.12 -8.02 -13.82
C ILE A 58 -3.48 -7.31 -12.53
N PHE A 59 -3.74 -6.01 -12.57
CA PHE A 59 -3.98 -5.18 -11.40
C PHE A 59 -5.14 -5.71 -10.55
N GLY A 60 -4.87 -5.99 -9.28
CA GLY A 60 -5.84 -6.52 -8.31
C GLY A 60 -6.22 -8.00 -8.50
N VAL A 61 -5.54 -8.77 -9.36
CA VAL A 61 -5.89 -10.16 -9.66
C VAL A 61 -4.72 -11.10 -9.38
N ASN A 62 -4.89 -11.97 -8.38
CA ASN A 62 -3.94 -13.04 -8.08
C ASN A 62 -3.91 -14.06 -9.21
N ARG A 63 -2.72 -14.38 -9.71
CA ARG A 63 -2.57 -15.32 -10.82
C ARG A 63 -1.18 -15.90 -10.91
N GLU A 64 -1.09 -17.05 -11.57
CA GLU A 64 0.15 -17.75 -11.85
C GLU A 64 0.38 -17.78 -13.36
N VAL A 65 1.63 -17.59 -13.77
CA VAL A 65 2.03 -17.56 -15.18
C VAL A 65 3.36 -18.27 -15.38
N LEU A 66 3.55 -18.83 -16.57
CA LEU A 66 4.84 -19.38 -16.98
C LEU A 66 5.63 -18.33 -17.78
N ILE A 67 6.83 -18.01 -17.30
CA ILE A 67 7.78 -17.13 -17.98
C ILE A 67 8.87 -17.97 -18.64
N ARG A 68 9.11 -17.68 -19.92
CA ARG A 68 10.11 -18.34 -20.74
C ARG A 68 11.50 -17.73 -20.51
N ILE A 69 12.49 -18.59 -20.31
CA ILE A 69 13.91 -18.26 -20.16
C ILE A 69 14.66 -18.86 -21.35
N GLU A 70 15.27 -17.98 -22.13
CA GLU A 70 16.13 -18.40 -23.23
C GLU A 70 17.48 -18.90 -22.74
N LYS A 71 18.10 -19.78 -23.52
CA LYS A 71 19.44 -20.28 -23.24
C LYS A 71 20.43 -19.11 -23.29
N PRO A 72 21.16 -18.82 -22.19
CA PRO A 72 22.16 -17.76 -22.22
C PRO A 72 23.35 -18.18 -23.08
N THR A 73 24.00 -17.18 -23.71
CA THR A 73 25.20 -17.41 -24.52
C THR A 73 26.31 -18.00 -23.64
N GLY A 74 26.92 -19.11 -24.09
CA GLY A 74 27.98 -19.77 -23.33
C GLY A 74 27.50 -20.55 -22.10
N TYR A 75 26.24 -20.97 -22.05
CA TYR A 75 25.72 -21.78 -20.94
C TYR A 75 26.51 -23.08 -20.74
N THR A 76 27.13 -23.23 -19.57
CA THR A 76 27.83 -24.44 -19.12
C THR A 76 27.14 -25.11 -17.94
N GLY A 77 26.22 -24.43 -17.27
CA GLY A 77 25.53 -24.90 -16.06
C GLY A 77 26.34 -24.76 -14.76
N ALA A 78 27.61 -24.37 -14.85
CA ALA A 78 28.48 -24.18 -13.69
C ALA A 78 28.23 -22.84 -12.97
N ASP A 79 27.79 -21.81 -13.69
CA ASP A 79 27.54 -20.49 -13.12
C ASP A 79 26.07 -20.26 -12.78
N PRO A 80 25.79 -19.40 -11.79
CA PRO A 80 24.43 -19.03 -11.46
C PRO A 80 23.75 -18.22 -12.56
N TYR A 81 22.53 -18.62 -12.91
CA TYR A 81 21.64 -17.78 -13.71
C TYR A 81 20.77 -16.92 -12.81
N LYS A 82 20.73 -15.61 -13.09
CA LYS A 82 19.92 -14.62 -12.37
C LYS A 82 18.93 -13.97 -13.31
N ILE A 83 17.77 -13.58 -12.78
CA ILE A 83 16.76 -12.79 -13.50
C ILE A 83 16.39 -11.55 -12.69
N SER A 84 16.06 -10.47 -13.36
CA SER A 84 15.54 -9.24 -12.74
C SER A 84 14.33 -8.76 -13.55
N PHE A 85 13.44 -8.02 -12.89
CA PHE A 85 12.22 -7.52 -13.49
C PHE A 85 12.04 -6.03 -13.24
N GLN A 86 11.43 -5.36 -14.22
CA GLN A 86 10.91 -4.01 -14.11
C GLN A 86 9.39 -4.10 -14.18
N VAL A 87 8.68 -3.38 -13.29
CA VAL A 87 7.22 -3.45 -13.18
C VAL A 87 6.64 -2.05 -13.09
N GLY A 88 5.50 -1.84 -13.76
CA GLY A 88 4.72 -0.61 -13.69
C GLY A 88 5.36 0.55 -14.44
N ARG A 89 5.76 0.32 -15.71
CA ARG A 89 6.48 1.31 -16.55
C ARG A 89 7.80 1.74 -15.91
N GLU A 90 8.61 0.75 -15.53
CA GLU A 90 9.94 0.93 -14.94
C GLU A 90 9.97 1.61 -13.56
N LYS A 91 8.80 1.89 -12.96
CA LYS A 91 8.69 2.50 -11.63
C LYS A 91 9.33 1.63 -10.54
N TYR A 92 9.20 0.31 -10.63
CA TYR A 92 9.75 -0.63 -9.66
C TYR A 92 10.74 -1.59 -10.32
N ILE A 93 11.94 -1.68 -9.75
CA ILE A 93 12.97 -2.64 -10.17
C ILE A 93 13.09 -3.71 -9.09
N ILE A 94 12.84 -4.95 -9.47
CA ILE A 94 13.08 -6.12 -8.63
C ILE A 94 14.57 -6.48 -8.75
N PRO A 95 15.31 -6.62 -7.63
CA PRO A 95 16.72 -6.98 -7.65
C PRO A 95 16.95 -8.39 -8.22
N TRP A 96 18.22 -8.75 -8.47
CA TRP A 96 18.58 -10.04 -9.05
C TRP A 96 18.06 -11.23 -8.22
N LEU A 97 17.28 -12.09 -8.87
CA LEU A 97 16.74 -13.33 -8.35
C LEU A 97 17.53 -14.52 -8.91
N LEU A 98 18.06 -15.37 -8.02
CA LEU A 98 18.87 -16.53 -8.37
C LEU A 98 17.97 -17.72 -8.73
N LEU A 99 18.02 -18.19 -9.99
CA LEU A 99 17.16 -19.27 -10.48
C LEU A 99 17.88 -20.60 -10.67
N ILE A 100 18.99 -20.59 -11.41
CA ILE A 100 19.76 -21.81 -11.73
C ILE A 100 21.05 -21.79 -10.92
N ASN A 101 21.47 -22.98 -10.49
CA ASN A 101 22.62 -23.18 -9.61
C ASN A 101 22.48 -22.41 -8.28
N ARG A 102 21.32 -22.63 -7.64
CA ARG A 102 21.00 -22.16 -6.28
C ARG A 102 21.34 -23.26 -5.28
N LYS A 103 21.29 -22.94 -3.98
CA LYS A 103 21.58 -23.91 -2.92
C LYS A 103 20.59 -25.09 -2.90
N SER A 104 19.35 -24.89 -3.34
CA SER A 104 18.32 -25.92 -3.45
C SER A 104 18.31 -26.57 -4.84
N SER A 105 18.17 -27.89 -4.88
CA SER A 105 18.02 -28.68 -6.11
C SER A 105 16.57 -28.75 -6.62
N GLU A 106 15.61 -28.21 -5.88
CA GLU A 106 14.22 -28.20 -6.30
C GLU A 106 13.98 -27.18 -7.43
N VAL A 107 12.94 -27.38 -8.22
CA VAL A 107 12.59 -26.44 -9.30
C VAL A 107 12.24 -25.09 -8.68
N PRO A 108 12.81 -23.97 -9.18
CA PRO A 108 12.51 -22.65 -8.64
C PRO A 108 11.14 -22.15 -9.09
N MET A 109 10.44 -21.47 -8.19
CA MET A 109 9.24 -20.68 -8.44
C MET A 109 9.50 -19.24 -7.99
N ILE A 110 9.04 -18.24 -8.74
CA ILE A 110 9.17 -16.83 -8.36
C ILE A 110 7.86 -16.38 -7.74
N ASP A 111 7.93 -15.93 -6.49
CA ASP A 111 6.78 -15.40 -5.76
C ASP A 111 6.87 -13.87 -5.72
N VAL A 112 5.94 -13.20 -6.39
CA VAL A 112 5.91 -11.75 -6.57
C VAL A 112 4.74 -11.18 -5.78
N HIS A 113 5.04 -10.33 -4.81
CA HIS A 113 4.05 -9.60 -4.02
C HIS A 113 3.95 -8.17 -4.55
N LEU A 114 2.76 -7.82 -5.04
CA LEU A 114 2.42 -6.49 -5.53
C LEU A 114 1.51 -5.81 -4.51
N ARG A 115 1.90 -4.60 -4.10
CA ARG A 115 1.16 -3.80 -3.14
C ARG A 115 0.52 -2.61 -3.85
N TYR A 116 -0.77 -2.40 -3.63
CA TYR A 116 -1.50 -1.30 -4.24
C TYR A 116 -2.34 -0.54 -3.21
N SER A 117 -2.61 0.73 -3.50
CA SER A 117 -3.53 1.60 -2.75
C SER A 117 -4.44 2.29 -3.75
N GLY A 118 -5.75 2.05 -3.68
CA GLY A 118 -6.69 2.57 -4.67
C GLY A 118 -6.34 2.13 -6.10
N SER A 119 -6.04 3.08 -6.98
CA SER A 119 -5.64 2.83 -8.38
C SER A 119 -4.14 2.66 -8.58
N ASP A 120 -3.34 2.86 -7.54
CA ASP A 120 -1.91 3.09 -7.68
C ASP A 120 -1.10 1.89 -7.20
N LEU A 121 -0.15 1.48 -8.04
CA LEU A 121 0.86 0.51 -7.66
C LEU A 121 1.83 1.19 -6.69
N HIS A 122 1.90 0.68 -5.46
CA HIS A 122 2.65 1.25 -4.34
C HIS A 122 4.00 0.56 -4.13
N GLY A 123 4.09 -0.75 -4.36
CA GLY A 123 5.35 -1.47 -4.25
C GLY A 123 5.34 -2.86 -4.87
N VAL A 124 6.53 -3.36 -5.23
CA VAL A 124 6.71 -4.71 -5.76
C VAL A 124 7.89 -5.35 -5.05
N THR A 125 7.69 -6.56 -4.54
CA THR A 125 8.76 -7.40 -3.98
C THR A 125 8.68 -8.78 -4.58
N ALA A 126 9.81 -9.45 -4.72
CA ALA A 126 9.83 -10.82 -5.23
C ALA A 126 10.91 -11.64 -4.53
N LYS A 127 10.64 -12.94 -4.41
CA LYS A 127 11.56 -13.93 -3.85
C LYS A 127 11.49 -15.21 -4.68
N VAL A 128 12.58 -15.96 -4.68
CA VAL A 128 12.61 -17.29 -5.28
C VAL A 128 12.32 -18.30 -4.18
N LEU A 129 11.31 -19.12 -4.41
CA LEU A 129 10.92 -20.23 -3.54
C LEU A 129 11.16 -21.55 -4.25
N ASP A 130 11.20 -22.61 -3.45
CA ASP A 130 11.17 -23.98 -3.95
C ASP A 130 9.73 -24.29 -4.39
N MET A 131 9.58 -24.95 -5.54
CA MET A 131 8.26 -25.26 -6.09
C MET A 131 7.50 -26.19 -5.13
N PRO A 132 6.29 -25.82 -4.68
CA PRO A 132 5.53 -26.66 -3.76
C PRO A 132 5.28 -28.05 -4.33
N HIS A 133 5.38 -29.08 -3.49
CA HIS A 133 5.30 -30.50 -3.91
C HIS A 133 4.05 -30.83 -4.73
N HIS A 134 2.91 -30.20 -4.41
CA HIS A 134 1.66 -30.39 -5.15
C HIS A 134 1.80 -30.15 -6.66
N TYR A 135 2.55 -29.12 -7.09
CA TYR A 135 2.78 -28.86 -8.51
C TYR A 135 3.67 -29.92 -9.17
N VAL A 136 4.64 -30.44 -8.43
CA VAL A 136 5.57 -31.48 -8.90
C VAL A 136 4.84 -32.82 -9.03
N GLU A 137 3.91 -33.12 -8.13
CA GLU A 137 3.08 -34.33 -8.18
C GLU A 137 2.16 -34.36 -9.41
N ILE A 138 1.56 -33.20 -9.76
CA ILE A 138 0.72 -33.08 -10.96
C ILE A 138 1.58 -33.17 -12.23
N HIS A 139 2.82 -32.70 -12.19
CA HIS A 139 3.73 -32.66 -13.34
C HIS A 139 5.10 -33.27 -13.00
N PRO A 140 5.21 -34.61 -12.92
CA PRO A 140 6.43 -35.29 -12.46
C PRO A 140 7.65 -35.05 -13.35
N ASP A 141 7.43 -34.73 -14.62
CA ASP A 141 8.51 -34.48 -15.58
C ASP A 141 9.10 -33.07 -15.48
N ILE A 142 8.48 -32.15 -14.73
CA ILE A 142 8.90 -30.74 -14.69
C ILE A 142 10.32 -30.58 -14.16
N SER A 143 10.69 -31.39 -13.16
CA SER A 143 12.03 -31.40 -12.58
C SER A 143 13.07 -31.90 -13.58
N LYS A 144 12.78 -33.01 -14.27
CA LYS A 144 13.68 -33.57 -15.29
C LYS A 144 13.88 -32.60 -16.45
N GLN A 145 12.80 -32.03 -16.97
CA GLN A 145 12.84 -31.07 -18.08
C GLN A 145 13.55 -29.76 -17.69
N PHE A 146 13.30 -29.25 -16.48
CA PHE A 146 13.92 -28.01 -16.03
C PHE A 146 15.42 -28.18 -15.82
N TRP A 147 15.87 -29.32 -15.29
CA TRP A 147 17.29 -29.55 -15.00
C TRP A 147 18.10 -30.12 -16.17
N ASP A 148 17.45 -30.64 -17.21
CA ASP A 148 18.13 -31.06 -18.44
C ASP A 148 18.83 -29.85 -19.10
N ALA A 149 20.14 -29.97 -19.32
CA ALA A 149 20.96 -28.92 -19.93
C ALA A 149 20.67 -28.73 -21.42
N GLN A 150 20.17 -29.76 -22.11
CA GLN A 150 19.84 -29.70 -23.54
C GLN A 150 18.45 -29.11 -23.77
N GLN A 151 17.53 -29.31 -22.82
CA GLN A 151 16.16 -28.81 -22.90
C GLN A 151 16.08 -27.30 -22.65
N TRP A 152 15.83 -26.57 -23.74
CA TRP A 152 15.54 -25.15 -23.75
C TRP A 152 14.40 -24.86 -24.74
N PRO A 153 13.58 -23.83 -24.50
CA PRO A 153 13.65 -22.86 -23.39
C PRO A 153 13.19 -23.45 -22.05
N LYS A 154 13.68 -22.88 -20.95
CA LYS A 154 13.19 -23.23 -19.61
C LYS A 154 11.96 -22.39 -19.26
N HIS A 155 11.00 -22.98 -18.58
CA HIS A 155 9.80 -22.29 -18.12
C HIS A 155 9.84 -22.20 -16.60
N VAL A 156 9.68 -21.00 -16.06
CA VAL A 156 9.63 -20.75 -14.62
C VAL A 156 8.24 -20.25 -14.25
N LEU A 157 7.67 -20.87 -13.22
CA LEU A 157 6.40 -20.46 -12.66
C LEU A 157 6.59 -19.17 -11.86
N VAL A 158 5.77 -18.16 -12.17
CA VAL A 158 5.72 -16.90 -11.46
C VAL A 158 4.34 -16.71 -10.91
N ARG A 159 4.25 -16.53 -9.60
CA ARG A 159 3.01 -16.27 -8.88
C ARG A 159 2.93 -14.79 -8.53
N TYR A 160 1.85 -14.16 -8.95
CA TYR A 160 1.53 -12.79 -8.61
C TYR A 160 0.47 -12.79 -7.50
N THR A 161 0.81 -12.18 -6.38
CA THR A 161 -0.08 -11.98 -5.23
C THR A 161 -0.25 -10.49 -5.02
N TRP A 162 -1.50 -10.03 -4.98
CA TRP A 162 -1.88 -8.65 -4.71
C TRP A 162 -2.29 -8.46 -3.26
N GLU A 163 -1.75 -7.41 -2.66
CA GLU A 163 -2.06 -7.00 -1.31
C GLU A 163 -2.48 -5.53 -1.35
N GLU A 164 -3.71 -5.25 -0.91
CA GLU A 164 -4.19 -3.89 -0.74
C GLU A 164 -3.57 -3.31 0.53
N GLN A 165 -2.82 -2.21 0.38
CA GLN A 165 -2.33 -1.43 1.50
C GLN A 165 -3.09 -0.12 1.56
N SER A 166 -3.81 0.09 2.66
CA SER A 166 -4.41 1.39 2.94
C SER A 166 -3.32 2.39 3.30
N GLU A 167 -3.13 3.43 2.47
CA GLU A 167 -2.25 4.57 2.80
C GLU A 167 -2.79 5.43 3.96
N ILE A 168 -3.99 5.15 4.44
CA ILE A 168 -4.62 5.89 5.53
C ILE A 168 -4.03 5.41 6.87
N ASP A 169 -3.13 6.20 7.45
CA ASP A 169 -2.77 6.08 8.87
C ASP A 169 -3.96 6.50 9.73
N VAL A 170 -4.88 5.55 9.93
CA VAL A 170 -6.08 5.73 10.74
C VAL A 170 -5.72 6.16 12.16
N ALA A 171 -4.63 5.61 12.72
CA ALA A 171 -4.18 5.93 14.06
C ALA A 171 -3.67 7.38 14.13
N GLY A 172 -2.81 7.80 13.20
CA GLY A 172 -2.38 9.19 13.03
C GLY A 172 -3.55 10.16 12.87
N GLY A 173 -4.53 9.80 12.04
CA GLY A 173 -5.77 10.57 11.88
C GLY A 173 -6.54 10.74 13.19
N PHE A 174 -6.71 9.66 13.95
CA PHE A 174 -7.35 9.72 15.27
C PHE A 174 -6.54 10.56 16.27
N TYR A 175 -5.21 10.45 16.30
CA TYR A 175 -4.38 11.25 17.19
C TYR A 175 -4.52 12.75 16.92
N VAL A 176 -4.56 13.16 15.66
CA VAL A 176 -4.77 14.57 15.28
C VAL A 176 -6.19 15.04 15.64
N LEU A 177 -7.20 14.22 15.36
CA LEU A 177 -8.61 14.57 15.64
C LEU A 177 -8.86 14.68 17.15
N PHE A 178 -8.47 13.67 17.93
CA PHE A 178 -8.65 13.69 19.38
C PHE A 178 -7.74 14.71 20.06
N GLY A 179 -6.49 14.86 19.59
CA GLY A 179 -5.55 15.85 20.12
C GLY A 179 -6.05 17.29 19.93
N SER A 180 -6.53 17.62 18.73
CA SER A 180 -7.12 18.95 18.46
C SER A 180 -8.42 19.18 19.24
N GLY A 181 -9.30 18.17 19.32
CA GLY A 181 -10.53 18.23 20.12
C GLY A 181 -10.28 18.45 21.61
N LEU A 182 -9.28 17.77 22.18
CA LEU A 182 -8.91 17.92 23.60
C LEU A 182 -8.32 19.31 23.87
N MET A 183 -7.46 19.81 22.98
CA MET A 183 -6.94 21.18 23.06
C MET A 183 -8.04 22.24 23.00
N LEU A 184 -8.95 22.14 22.03
CA LEU A 184 -10.10 23.06 21.92
C LEU A 184 -10.98 23.00 23.17
N SER A 185 -11.24 21.81 23.69
CA SER A 185 -12.03 21.61 24.92
C SER A 185 -11.36 22.27 26.13
N PHE A 186 -10.03 22.14 26.24
CA PHE A 186 -9.26 22.77 27.32
C PHE A 186 -9.28 24.30 27.22
N ILE A 187 -9.13 24.85 26.02
CA ILE A 187 -9.24 26.30 25.77
C ILE A 187 -10.64 26.82 26.12
N LEU A 188 -11.69 26.11 25.69
CA LEU A 188 -13.08 26.43 26.03
C LEU A 188 -13.34 26.36 27.54
N ALA A 189 -12.81 25.35 28.22
CA ALA A 189 -12.92 25.21 29.68
C ALA A 189 -12.27 26.40 30.40
N ILE A 190 -11.06 26.82 29.99
CA ILE A 190 -10.40 28.01 30.53
C ILE A 190 -11.24 29.27 30.25
N TYR A 191 -11.77 29.42 29.03
CA TYR A 191 -12.58 30.57 28.66
C TYR A 191 -13.87 30.66 29.48
N VAL A 192 -14.58 29.54 29.67
CA VAL A 192 -15.76 29.45 30.54
C VAL A 192 -15.39 29.73 31.99
N LEU A 193 -14.26 29.20 32.48
CA LEU A 193 -13.79 29.45 33.84
C LEU A 193 -13.47 30.93 34.06
N GLN A 194 -12.81 31.58 33.11
CA GLN A 194 -12.53 33.03 33.14
C GLN A 194 -13.83 33.84 33.12
N SER A 195 -14.77 33.49 32.23
CA SER A 195 -16.07 34.15 32.13
C SER A 195 -16.94 33.97 33.38
N SER A 196 -16.83 32.84 34.07
CA SER A 196 -17.62 32.53 35.26
C SER A 196 -16.98 32.98 36.58
N ARG A 197 -15.76 33.53 36.58
CA ARG A 197 -15.07 33.99 37.81
C ARG A 197 -15.93 34.90 38.66
N ASP A 198 -16.58 35.89 38.06
CA ASP A 198 -17.41 36.85 38.80
C ASP A 198 -18.68 36.20 39.36
N LYS A 199 -19.24 35.22 38.64
CA LYS A 199 -20.41 34.46 39.09
C LYS A 199 -20.06 33.51 40.23
N LEU A 200 -18.93 32.81 40.14
CA LEU A 200 -18.42 31.93 41.18
C LEU A 200 -18.02 32.72 42.43
N ALA A 201 -17.39 33.89 42.27
CA ALA A 201 -17.01 34.75 43.39
C ALA A 201 -18.24 35.25 44.16
N ARG A 202 -19.32 35.63 43.46
CA ARG A 202 -20.60 35.98 44.11
C ARG A 202 -21.21 34.79 44.84
N PHE A 203 -21.27 33.63 44.18
CA PHE A 203 -21.82 32.41 44.79
C PHE A 203 -21.07 32.00 46.06
N VAL A 204 -19.73 31.96 46.03
CA VAL A 204 -18.92 31.65 47.22
C VAL A 204 -19.16 32.67 48.33
N ARG A 205 -19.25 33.95 48.00
CA ARG A 205 -19.52 34.99 49.00
C ARG A 205 -20.89 34.82 49.65
N GLU A 206 -21.91 34.48 48.87
CA GLU A 206 -23.27 34.21 49.36
C GLU A 206 -23.31 32.95 50.23
N THR A 207 -22.68 31.84 49.82
CA THR A 207 -22.62 30.60 50.62
C THR A 207 -21.79 30.76 51.92
N VAL A 208 -20.72 31.55 51.89
CA VAL A 208 -19.93 31.85 53.10
C VAL A 208 -20.70 32.80 54.03
N ALA A 209 -21.44 33.76 53.48
CA ALA A 209 -22.33 34.62 54.28
C ALA A 209 -23.47 33.82 54.92
N GLU A 210 -24.03 32.83 54.23
CA GLU A 210 -25.07 31.94 54.79
C GLU A 210 -24.51 30.98 55.85
N SER A 211 -23.31 30.43 55.68
CA SER A 211 -22.69 29.52 56.66
C SER A 211 -22.08 30.21 57.89
N SER A 212 -21.90 31.53 57.83
CA SER A 212 -21.48 32.36 58.97
C SER A 212 -22.64 32.93 59.80
N LEU A 213 -23.89 32.59 59.47
CA LEU A 213 -25.01 32.77 60.39
C LEU A 213 -24.91 31.71 61.50
N PRO A 214 -24.79 32.10 62.79
CA PRO A 214 -24.71 31.13 63.87
C PRO A 214 -26.06 30.44 64.03
N GLY A 215 -26.07 29.11 63.85
CA GLY A 215 -27.05 28.26 64.50
C GLY A 215 -26.91 28.43 66.01
N GLY A 216 -27.79 29.22 66.63
CA GLY A 216 -27.75 29.44 68.07
C GLY A 216 -28.71 30.53 68.53
N GLY A 217 -29.97 30.17 68.73
CA GLY A 217 -30.98 31.06 69.30
C GLY A 217 -32.29 30.34 69.57
N VAL A 218 -32.29 29.55 70.64
CA VAL A 218 -33.41 28.79 71.20
C VAL A 218 -34.69 29.64 71.26
N ALA A 219 -35.80 29.04 70.81
CA ALA A 219 -37.15 29.53 70.99
C ALA A 219 -37.44 29.83 72.47
N LYS A 220 -37.86 31.06 72.78
CA LYS A 220 -38.41 31.40 74.09
C LYS A 220 -39.93 31.46 73.98
N VAL A 221 -40.56 30.54 74.71
CA VAL A 221 -41.99 30.48 75.04
C VAL A 221 -42.31 31.66 75.95
N GLU A 222 -43.35 32.42 75.60
CA GLU A 222 -44.34 33.04 76.49
C GLU A 222 -45.65 33.22 75.71
#